data_AF-A0A6L9SHK9-F1
#
_entry.id   AF-A0A6L9SHK9-F1
#
_cell.length_a   1.000
_cell.length_b   1.000
_cell.length_c   1.000
_cell.angle_alpha   90.00
_cell.angle_beta   90.00
_cell.angle_gamma   90.00
#
_symmetry.space_group_name_H-M   'P 1'
#
loop_
_entity.id
_entity.type
_entity.pdbx_description
1 polymer ?
#
loop_
_entity_poly.entity_id
_entity_poly.type
_entity_poly.pdbx_seq_one_letter_code
_entity_poly.pdbx_strand_id
1 'polypeptide(L)'
;MVRAEVVAAFPHATAGKQANFTGQLWALRSAIVPGDIIVMPMKTTKKIAVGICAHGYSYRSDEDDVTRRHTVGVDWKVTEVPRTVIRDDLLNTINGAMTIFQAAKNNAEARLRALIETGQDPGSQVASPLDE
;
A
#
# COMPACT_ATOMS: atom_id res chain seq x y z
N MET A 1 18.86 -0.09 14.36
CA MET A 1 18.17 0.62 13.25
C MET A 1 17.73 -0.41 12.23
N VAL A 2 16.59 -0.24 11.53
CA VAL A 2 16.01 -1.26 10.61
C VAL A 2 17.04 -1.85 9.63
N ARG A 3 17.90 -1.01 9.02
CA ARG A 3 18.95 -1.46 8.11
C ARG A 3 19.92 -2.46 8.74
N ALA A 4 20.34 -2.24 9.99
CA ALA A 4 21.29 -3.12 10.68
C ALA A 4 20.70 -4.51 10.89
N GLU A 5 19.43 -4.58 11.30
CA GLU A 5 18.69 -5.84 11.47
C GLU A 5 18.56 -6.59 10.13
N VAL A 6 18.27 -5.89 9.05
CA VAL A 6 18.18 -6.50 7.71
C VAL A 6 19.53 -7.05 7.25
N VAL A 7 20.62 -6.32 7.46
CA VAL A 7 21.98 -6.78 7.10
C VAL A 7 22.36 -8.00 7.92
N ALA A 8 22.05 -8.02 9.23
CA ALA A 8 22.32 -9.15 10.09
C ALA A 8 21.49 -10.40 9.72
N ALA A 9 20.22 -10.22 9.36
CA ALA A 9 19.34 -11.31 8.95
C ALA A 9 19.65 -11.86 7.54
N PHE A 10 20.21 -11.03 6.64
CA PHE A 10 20.50 -11.40 5.26
C PHE A 10 21.92 -11.00 4.83
N PRO A 11 22.97 -11.56 5.46
CA PRO A 11 24.36 -11.13 5.23
C PRO A 11 24.86 -11.41 3.80
N HIS A 12 24.30 -12.42 3.13
CA HIS A 12 24.68 -12.82 1.77
C HIS A 12 23.76 -12.23 0.68
N ALA A 13 22.77 -11.43 1.04
CA ALA A 13 21.91 -10.77 0.07
C ALA A 13 22.64 -9.62 -0.64
N THR A 14 22.27 -9.36 -1.89
CA THR A 14 22.80 -8.20 -2.63
C THR A 14 22.41 -6.90 -1.93
N ALA A 15 23.22 -5.85 -2.10
CA ALA A 15 22.94 -4.53 -1.53
C ALA A 15 21.56 -4.00 -1.93
N GLY A 16 21.13 -4.23 -3.18
CA GLY A 16 19.80 -3.85 -3.66
C GLY A 16 18.67 -4.58 -2.94
N LYS A 17 18.82 -5.89 -2.66
CA LYS A 17 17.83 -6.66 -1.90
C LYS A 17 17.75 -6.19 -0.44
N GLN A 18 18.89 -5.92 0.19
CA GLN A 18 18.93 -5.36 1.55
C GLN A 18 18.30 -3.96 1.62
N ALA A 19 18.56 -3.10 0.64
CA ALA A 19 17.95 -1.77 0.55
C ALA A 19 16.42 -1.86 0.38
N ASN A 20 15.95 -2.75 -0.50
CA ASN A 20 14.53 -2.98 -0.72
C ASN A 20 13.83 -3.44 0.57
N PHE A 21 14.35 -4.47 1.24
CA PHE A 21 13.79 -4.94 2.53
C PHE A 21 13.84 -3.87 3.62
N THR A 22 14.92 -3.09 3.69
CA THR A 22 15.03 -1.97 4.63
C THR A 22 13.92 -0.95 4.40
N GLY A 23 13.68 -0.56 3.14
CA GLY A 23 12.65 0.41 2.79
C GLY A 23 11.24 -0.09 3.13
N GLN A 24 10.92 -1.34 2.77
CA GLN A 24 9.60 -1.92 3.03
C GLN A 24 9.33 -2.09 4.53
N LEU A 25 10.32 -2.58 5.30
CA LEU A 25 10.17 -2.75 6.75
C LEU A 25 10.08 -1.40 7.48
N TRP A 26 10.85 -0.40 7.03
CA TRP A 26 10.74 0.94 7.58
C TRP A 26 9.37 1.56 7.29
N ALA A 27 8.88 1.39 6.05
CA ALA A 27 7.56 1.87 5.65
C ALA A 27 6.46 1.25 6.52
N LEU A 28 6.45 -0.08 6.65
CA LEU A 28 5.51 -0.80 7.51
C LEU A 28 5.57 -0.32 8.96
N ARG A 29 6.78 -0.23 9.52
CA ARG A 29 6.98 0.05 10.95
C ARG A 29 6.70 1.50 11.33
N SER A 30 7.01 2.45 10.46
CA SER A 30 7.16 3.86 10.85
C SER A 30 6.52 4.87 9.90
N ALA A 31 6.36 4.55 8.61
CA ALA A 31 5.83 5.51 7.64
C ALA A 31 4.30 5.46 7.56
N ILE A 32 3.69 4.29 7.72
CA ILE A 32 2.24 4.14 7.72
C ILE A 32 1.69 4.67 9.05
N VAL A 33 0.87 5.71 8.98
CA VAL A 33 0.30 6.40 10.14
C VAL A 33 -1.23 6.46 10.06
N PRO A 34 -1.92 6.67 11.20
CA PRO A 34 -3.37 6.83 11.17
C PRO A 34 -3.82 7.94 10.21
N GLY A 35 -4.85 7.66 9.41
CA GLY A 35 -5.35 8.56 8.37
C GLY A 35 -4.86 8.26 6.95
N ASP A 36 -3.79 7.48 6.80
CA ASP A 36 -3.32 7.03 5.49
C ASP A 36 -4.33 6.11 4.80
N ILE A 37 -4.43 6.21 3.46
CA ILE A 37 -5.23 5.27 2.67
C ILE A 37 -4.42 4.00 2.43
N ILE A 38 -4.99 2.86 2.80
CA ILE A 38 -4.41 1.54 2.57
C ILE A 38 -5.17 0.83 1.46
N VAL A 39 -4.42 0.32 0.49
CA VAL A 39 -4.93 -0.47 -0.63
C VAL A 39 -4.37 -1.88 -0.55
N MET A 40 -5.23 -2.89 -0.56
CA MET A 40 -4.85 -4.29 -0.52
C MET A 40 -5.45 -5.05 -1.71
N PRO A 41 -4.62 -5.40 -2.71
CA PRO A 41 -5.04 -6.30 -3.78
C PRO A 41 -5.22 -7.73 -3.24
N MET A 42 -6.44 -8.24 -3.29
CA MET A 42 -6.76 -9.60 -2.84
C MET A 42 -6.53 -10.60 -3.97
N LYS A 43 -5.65 -11.58 -3.73
CA LYS A 43 -5.30 -12.61 -4.71
C LYS A 43 -6.44 -13.61 -4.95
N THR A 44 -7.13 -14.02 -3.88
CA THR A 44 -8.20 -15.03 -3.91
C THR A 44 -9.44 -14.54 -4.64
N THR A 45 -9.94 -13.35 -4.30
CA THR A 45 -11.17 -12.80 -4.88
C THR A 45 -10.93 -12.01 -6.17
N LYS A 46 -9.67 -11.70 -6.48
CA LYS A 46 -9.30 -10.78 -7.56
C LYS A 46 -10.03 -9.42 -7.46
N LYS A 47 -10.26 -8.96 -6.24
CA LYS A 47 -10.76 -7.60 -5.94
C LYS A 47 -9.73 -6.77 -5.20
N ILE A 48 -10.03 -5.50 -5.00
CA ILE A 48 -9.18 -4.57 -4.25
C ILE A 48 -9.97 -4.10 -3.03
N ALA A 49 -9.33 -4.19 -1.86
CA ALA A 49 -9.83 -3.57 -0.64
C ALA A 49 -9.16 -2.21 -0.46
N VAL A 50 -9.95 -1.21 -0.07
CA VAL A 50 -9.49 0.15 0.24
C VAL A 50 -10.01 0.53 1.62
N GLY A 51 -9.12 1.02 2.46
CA GLY A 51 -9.42 1.40 3.83
C GLY A 51 -8.55 2.54 4.32
N ILE A 52 -8.80 2.97 5.55
CA ILE A 52 -8.02 3.98 6.24
C ILE A 52 -7.22 3.32 7.36
N CYS A 53 -5.95 3.66 7.48
CA CYS A 53 -5.12 3.27 8.60
C CYS A 53 -5.74 3.81 9.90
N ALA A 54 -6.21 2.92 10.77
CA ALA A 54 -6.79 3.24 12.07
C ALA A 54 -5.71 3.29 13.15
N HIS A 55 -4.74 2.38 13.08
CA HIS A 55 -3.57 2.37 13.92
C HIS A 55 -2.34 1.96 13.10
N GLY A 56 -1.20 2.59 13.38
CA GLY A 56 0.07 2.22 12.76
C GLY A 56 0.55 0.81 13.15
N TYR A 57 1.83 0.55 12.93
CA TYR A 57 2.45 -0.74 13.21
C TYR A 57 2.18 -1.26 14.64
N SER A 58 1.80 -2.52 14.73
CA SER A 58 1.70 -3.29 15.98
C SER A 58 2.31 -4.68 15.83
N TYR A 59 2.90 -5.17 16.92
CA TYR A 59 3.43 -6.52 17.03
C TYR A 59 2.51 -7.38 17.91
N ARG A 60 1.96 -8.45 17.35
CA ARG A 60 1.09 -9.40 18.04
C ARG A 60 1.90 -10.57 18.57
N SER A 61 2.41 -10.45 19.79
CA SER A 61 3.23 -11.50 20.41
C SER A 61 2.45 -12.77 20.74
N ASP A 62 1.13 -12.65 20.82
CA ASP A 62 0.14 -13.69 21.09
C ASP A 62 -0.30 -14.48 19.83
N GLU A 63 0.12 -14.06 18.64
CA GLU A 63 -0.18 -14.76 17.39
C GLU A 63 0.78 -15.94 17.18
N ASP A 64 0.23 -17.14 17.02
CA ASP A 64 0.99 -18.39 16.88
C ASP A 64 1.82 -18.39 15.59
N ASP A 65 1.26 -17.92 14.48
CA ASP A 65 1.97 -17.81 13.21
C ASP A 65 2.89 -16.59 13.22
N VAL A 66 4.19 -16.84 13.40
CA VAL A 66 5.24 -15.81 13.41
C VAL A 66 5.19 -14.89 12.18
N THR A 67 4.69 -15.36 11.04
CA THR A 67 4.60 -14.58 9.80
C THR A 67 3.47 -13.55 9.80
N ARG A 68 2.55 -13.62 10.78
CA ARG A 68 1.37 -12.76 10.91
C ARG A 68 1.44 -11.77 12.07
N ARG A 69 2.56 -11.74 12.80
CA ARG A 69 2.72 -10.90 13.99
C ARG A 69 2.86 -9.42 13.70
N HIS A 70 3.31 -9.05 12.50
CA HIS A 70 3.55 -7.67 12.09
C HIS A 70 2.32 -7.12 11.36
N THR A 71 1.62 -6.18 11.99
CA THR A 71 0.32 -5.71 11.49
C THR A 71 0.19 -4.20 11.50
N VAL A 72 -0.69 -3.69 10.65
CA VAL A 72 -1.22 -2.32 10.68
C VAL A 72 -2.74 -2.47 10.76
N GLY A 73 -3.38 -1.62 11.55
CA GLY A 73 -4.83 -1.63 11.71
C GLY A 73 -5.48 -0.84 10.62
N VAL A 74 -6.41 -1.47 9.91
CA VAL A 74 -7.11 -0.83 8.80
C VAL A 74 -8.61 -0.90 9.04
N ASP A 75 -9.24 0.27 9.03
CA ASP A 75 -10.67 0.43 8.93
C ASP A 75 -11.06 0.36 7.45
N TRP A 76 -11.41 -0.85 7.01
CA TRP A 76 -11.77 -1.13 5.62
C TRP A 76 -13.09 -0.45 5.25
N LYS A 77 -13.05 0.42 4.25
CA LYS A 77 -14.23 1.16 3.78
C LYS A 77 -14.95 0.45 2.66
N VAL A 78 -14.20 -0.11 1.72
CA VAL A 78 -14.74 -0.90 0.61
C VAL A 78 -13.82 -2.10 0.38
N THR A 79 -14.32 -3.32 0.53
CA THR A 79 -13.49 -4.53 0.36
C THR A 79 -13.62 -5.14 -1.02
N GLU A 80 -14.70 -4.84 -1.76
CA GLU A 80 -15.06 -5.55 -2.98
C GLU A 80 -14.95 -4.68 -4.24
N VAL A 81 -13.95 -3.81 -4.34
CA VAL A 81 -13.75 -2.94 -5.51
C VAL A 81 -13.41 -3.79 -6.75
N PRO A 82 -14.25 -3.81 -7.80
CA PRO A 82 -13.94 -4.50 -9.04
C PRO A 82 -12.79 -3.79 -9.76
N ARG A 83 -11.82 -4.52 -10.32
CA ARG A 83 -10.71 -3.88 -11.06
C ARG A 83 -11.18 -3.05 -12.25
N THR A 84 -12.31 -3.39 -12.85
CA THR A 84 -12.88 -2.71 -14.03
C THR A 84 -13.31 -1.27 -13.78
N VAL A 85 -13.48 -0.85 -12.51
CA VAL A 85 -13.85 0.53 -12.17
C VAL A 85 -12.64 1.43 -11.92
N ILE A 86 -11.42 0.88 -12.00
CA ILE A 86 -10.15 1.58 -11.81
C ILE A 86 -9.45 1.71 -13.16
N ARG A 87 -8.91 2.89 -13.48
CA ARG A 87 -8.20 3.10 -14.74
C ARG A 87 -6.82 2.43 -14.72
N ASP A 88 -6.36 2.02 -15.90
CA ASP A 88 -5.18 1.17 -16.08
C ASP A 88 -3.90 1.72 -15.44
N ASP A 89 -3.71 3.04 -15.44
CA ASP A 89 -2.51 3.67 -14.89
C ASP A 89 -2.42 3.55 -13.36
N LEU A 90 -3.56 3.67 -12.67
CA LEU A 90 -3.65 3.43 -11.23
C LEU A 90 -3.61 1.93 -10.91
N LEU A 91 -4.26 1.08 -11.72
CA LEU A 91 -4.15 -0.37 -11.58
C LEU A 91 -2.69 -0.84 -11.71
N ASN A 92 -1.94 -0.31 -12.67
CA ASN A 92 -0.52 -0.63 -12.85
C ASN A 92 0.31 -0.20 -11.64
N THR A 93 -0.02 0.95 -11.05
CA THR A 93 0.61 1.40 -9.80
C THR A 93 0.28 0.44 -8.66
N ILE A 94 -0.98 0.06 -8.49
CA ILE A 94 -1.45 -0.87 -7.44
C ILE A 94 -0.82 -2.27 -7.59
N ASN A 95 -0.61 -2.72 -8.82
CA ASN A 95 0.03 -4.01 -9.14
C ASN A 95 1.57 -3.93 -9.13
N GLY A 96 2.15 -2.93 -8.47
CA GLY A 96 3.59 -2.76 -8.33
C GLY A 96 4.30 -4.00 -7.79
N ALA A 97 5.57 -4.17 -8.18
CA ALA A 97 6.34 -5.38 -7.87
C ALA A 97 6.74 -5.52 -6.38
N MET A 98 6.61 -4.45 -5.58
CA MET A 98 6.98 -4.42 -4.16
C MET A 98 5.77 -4.76 -3.28
N THR A 99 6.00 -5.33 -2.11
CA THR A 99 4.92 -5.68 -1.16
C THR A 99 4.35 -4.45 -0.47
N ILE A 100 5.19 -3.48 -0.11
CA ILE A 100 4.80 -2.23 0.54
C ILE A 100 5.49 -1.07 -0.17
N PHE A 101 4.69 -0.15 -0.71
CA PHE A 101 5.16 1.07 -1.37
C PHE A 101 4.07 2.14 -1.33
N GLN A 102 4.46 3.38 -1.57
CA GLN A 102 3.54 4.51 -1.64
C GLN A 102 3.12 4.76 -3.10
N ALA A 103 1.81 4.73 -3.35
CA ALA A 103 1.25 5.16 -4.63
C ALA A 103 1.08 6.69 -4.64
N ALA A 104 2.05 7.42 -5.22
CA ALA A 104 2.04 8.88 -5.26
C ALA A 104 1.84 9.48 -6.67
N LYS A 105 2.03 8.69 -7.73
CA LYS A 105 1.91 9.16 -9.11
C LYS A 105 0.45 9.30 -9.53
N ASN A 106 0.20 10.11 -10.57
CA ASN A 106 -1.09 10.22 -11.26
C ASN A 106 -2.30 10.47 -10.34
N ASN A 107 -2.11 11.31 -9.31
CA ASN A 107 -3.16 11.67 -8.35
C ASN A 107 -3.80 10.47 -7.64
N ALA A 108 -3.01 9.41 -7.38
CA ALA A 108 -3.49 8.16 -6.82
C ALA A 108 -4.30 8.34 -5.52
N GLU A 109 -3.85 9.20 -4.60
CA GLU A 109 -4.56 9.41 -3.33
C GLU A 109 -5.98 9.96 -3.55
N ALA A 110 -6.12 11.04 -4.32
CA ALA A 110 -7.43 11.65 -4.61
C ALA A 110 -8.38 10.66 -5.30
N ARG A 111 -7.85 9.83 -6.21
CA ARG A 111 -8.60 8.80 -6.92
C ARG A 111 -9.05 7.66 -6.00
N LEU A 112 -8.19 7.26 -5.06
CA LEU A 112 -8.55 6.27 -4.04
C LEU A 112 -9.60 6.81 -3.06
N ARG A 113 -9.58 8.11 -2.73
CA ARG A 113 -10.68 8.76 -1.97
C ARG A 113 -11.98 8.71 -2.75
N ALA A 114 -11.96 9.08 -4.03
CA ALA A 114 -13.14 9.00 -4.89
C ALA A 114 -13.67 7.55 -5.01
N LEU A 115 -12.80 6.54 -5.05
CA LEU A 115 -13.22 5.13 -5.01
C LEU A 115 -13.94 4.76 -3.71
N ILE A 116 -13.48 5.27 -2.55
CA ILE A 116 -14.16 5.07 -1.27
C ILE A 116 -15.56 5.73 -1.27
N GLU A 117 -15.66 6.95 -1.79
CA GLU A 117 -16.88 7.77 -1.72
C GLU A 117 -17.93 7.38 -2.77
N THR A 118 -17.49 7.08 -3.99
CA THR A 118 -18.37 6.95 -5.17
C THR A 118 -18.31 5.57 -5.81
N GLY A 119 -17.33 4.74 -5.44
CA GLY A 119 -17.09 3.45 -6.09
C GLY A 119 -16.48 3.54 -7.49
N GLN A 120 -16.08 4.73 -7.96
CA GLN A 120 -15.48 4.92 -9.29
C GLN A 120 -14.17 5.69 -9.24
N ASP A 121 -13.23 5.30 -10.11
CA ASP A 121 -12.01 6.06 -10.36
C ASP A 121 -12.26 7.18 -11.40
N PRO A 122 -12.16 8.47 -11.01
CA PRO A 122 -12.39 9.59 -11.92
C PRO A 122 -11.27 9.74 -12.98
N GLY A 123 -10.19 8.97 -12.86
CA GLY A 123 -9.00 9.10 -13.68
C GLY A 123 -8.03 10.15 -13.14
N SER A 124 -6.87 10.25 -13.78
CA SER A 124 -5.75 11.07 -13.30
C SER A 124 -5.97 12.58 -13.37
N GLN A 125 -7.03 13.06 -14.03
CA GLN A 125 -7.28 14.46 -14.42
C GLN A 125 -5.99 15.29 -14.43
N VAL A 126 -5.22 15.18 -15.51
CA VAL A 126 -4.27 16.24 -15.83
C VAL A 126 -5.16 17.42 -16.22
N ALA A 127 -5.21 18.48 -15.40
CA ALA A 127 -5.72 19.75 -15.89
C ALA A 127 -4.92 20.05 -17.16
N SER A 128 -5.56 20.02 -18.32
CA SER A 128 -4.92 20.44 -19.56
C SER A 128 -4.58 21.92 -19.38
N PRO A 129 -3.30 22.34 -19.44
CA PRO A 129 -3.04 23.73 -19.71
C PRO A 129 -3.47 23.99 -21.17
N LEU A 130 -4.12 25.15 -21.39
CA LEU A 130 -4.46 25.77 -22.68
C LEU A 130 -5.84 25.44 -23.25
N ASP A 131 -6.86 26.10 -22.71
CA ASP A 131 -7.77 26.90 -23.52
C ASP A 131 -7.49 28.39 -23.19
N GLU A 132 -6.59 29.01 -23.95
CA GLU A 132 -6.57 30.43 -24.41
C GLU A 132 -5.33 30.71 -25.27
#